data_AF-W9X910-F1
#
_entry.id   AF-W9X910-F1
#
_cell.length_a   1.000
_cell.length_b   1.000
_cell.length_c   1.000
_cell.angle_alpha   90.00
_cell.angle_beta   90.00
_cell.angle_gamma   90.00
#
_symmetry.space_group_name_H-M   'P 1'
#
loop_
_entity.id
_entity.type
_entity.pdbx_description
1 polymer ?
#
loop_
_entity_poly.entity_id
_entity_poly.type
_entity_poly.pdbx_seq_one_letter_code
_entity_poly.pdbx_strand_id
1 'polypeptide(L)'
;MIHHLITYIYTDQVDFSDEDDKAISIMKAWVLAEKFCMPDWQNRPIDHLMEHWQDDQVRPAKVAWVLDNVSKSSPLYKLVIDQFTHDLAYEYDYFLGQENREGAEEYDKEFGALCSKTGFSVNTSGLGRPLSS
;
A
#
# COMPACT_ATOMS: atom_id res chain seq x y z
N MET A 1 -9.81 20.53 -1.63
CA MET A 1 -8.66 20.46 -2.57
C MET A 1 -7.85 21.76 -2.68
N ILE A 2 -8.26 22.79 -3.46
CA ILE A 2 -7.49 24.07 -3.52
C ILE A 2 -7.42 24.74 -2.15
N HIS A 3 -8.48 24.59 -1.34
CA HIS A 3 -8.50 25.06 0.04
C HIS A 3 -7.35 24.50 0.88
N HIS A 4 -6.98 23.22 0.73
CA HIS A 4 -5.86 22.61 1.47
C HIS A 4 -4.50 23.19 1.10
N LEU A 5 -4.31 23.51 -0.18
CA LEU A 5 -3.13 24.22 -0.65
C LEU A 5 -3.07 25.64 -0.07
N ILE A 6 -4.20 26.36 -0.11
CA ILE A 6 -4.28 27.73 0.43
C ILE A 6 -4.00 27.71 1.93
N THR A 7 -4.68 26.86 2.69
CA THR A 7 -4.46 26.69 4.13
C THR A 7 -2.99 26.38 4.40
N TYR A 8 -2.40 25.43 3.69
CA TYR A 8 -0.98 25.11 3.84
C TYR A 8 -0.07 26.33 3.61
N ILE A 9 -0.29 27.10 2.53
CA ILE A 9 0.53 28.29 2.23
C ILE A 9 0.41 29.35 3.33
N TYR A 10 -0.78 29.53 3.93
CA TYR A 10 -1.03 30.61 4.89
C TYR A 10 -0.79 30.22 6.35
N THR A 11 -0.95 28.95 6.71
CA THR A 11 -0.89 28.49 8.10
C THR A 11 0.18 27.45 8.35
N ASP A 12 0.82 26.93 7.31
CA ASP A 12 1.72 25.77 7.37
C ASP A 12 1.07 24.59 8.12
N GLN A 13 -0.24 24.42 7.96
CA GLN A 13 -1.02 23.32 8.53
C GLN A 13 -1.83 22.64 7.43
N VAL A 14 -2.09 21.35 7.61
CA VAL A 14 -2.94 20.57 6.71
C VAL A 14 -3.96 19.83 7.55
N ASP A 15 -5.24 20.02 7.26
CA ASP A 15 -6.34 19.37 7.96
C ASP A 15 -7.24 18.67 6.95
N PHE A 16 -7.44 17.37 7.14
CA PHE A 16 -8.27 16.51 6.31
C PHE A 16 -9.43 15.89 7.09
N SER A 17 -9.71 16.38 8.30
CA SER A 17 -10.73 15.81 9.20
C SER A 17 -12.15 15.93 8.66
N ASP A 18 -12.44 16.98 7.90
CA ASP A 18 -13.78 17.26 7.34
C ASP A 18 -14.06 16.60 5.98
N GLU A 19 -13.18 15.73 5.47
CA GLU A 19 -13.29 15.17 4.12
C GLU A 19 -13.96 13.78 4.11
N ASP A 20 -15.02 13.63 3.31
CA ASP A 20 -15.80 12.39 3.17
C ASP A 20 -14.95 11.16 2.78
N ASP A 21 -13.94 11.36 1.92
CA ASP A 21 -12.92 10.36 1.60
C ASP A 21 -11.54 10.94 1.90
N LYS A 22 -11.21 10.93 3.19
CA LYS A 22 -9.95 11.44 3.74
C LYS A 22 -8.73 10.91 2.97
N ALA A 23 -8.68 9.62 2.66
CA ALA A 23 -7.56 9.02 1.92
C ALA A 23 -7.41 9.62 0.52
N ILE A 24 -8.50 9.74 -0.24
CA ILE A 24 -8.47 10.33 -1.58
C ILE A 24 -8.10 11.80 -1.53
N SER A 25 -8.59 12.55 -0.55
CA SER A 25 -8.25 13.97 -0.39
C SER A 25 -6.77 14.17 -0.02
N ILE A 26 -6.20 13.30 0.81
CA ILE A 26 -4.76 13.26 1.12
C ILE A 26 -3.93 12.94 -0.14
N MET A 27 -4.30 11.89 -0.88
CA MET A 27 -3.59 11.49 -2.11
C MET A 27 -3.62 12.60 -3.17
N LYS A 28 -4.75 13.29 -3.32
CA LYS A 28 -4.85 14.43 -4.24
C LYS A 28 -4.02 15.63 -3.78
N ALA A 29 -3.95 15.90 -2.48
CA ALA A 29 -3.08 16.95 -1.93
C ALA A 29 -1.60 16.66 -2.21
N TRP A 30 -1.19 15.39 -2.10
CA TRP A 30 0.16 14.97 -2.49
C TRP A 30 0.46 15.26 -3.97
N VAL A 31 -0.47 14.94 -4.88
CA VAL A 31 -0.32 15.22 -6.33
C VAL A 31 -0.22 16.72 -6.59
N LEU A 32 -0.95 17.56 -5.84
CA LEU A 32 -0.81 19.01 -5.94
C LEU A 32 0.58 19.46 -5.47
N ALA A 33 1.06 18.95 -4.34
CA ALA A 33 2.40 19.26 -3.83
C ALA A 33 3.51 18.88 -4.84
N GLU A 34 3.35 17.75 -5.53
CA GLU A 34 4.24 17.34 -6.63
C GLU A 34 4.24 18.35 -7.78
N LYS A 35 3.04 18.75 -8.25
CA LYS A 35 2.90 19.70 -9.36
C LYS A 35 3.47 21.07 -9.06
N PHE A 36 3.41 21.51 -7.80
CA PHE A 36 3.97 22.78 -7.36
C PHE A 36 5.42 22.68 -6.85
N CYS A 37 6.05 21.50 -6.95
CA CYS A 37 7.42 21.25 -6.50
C CYS A 37 7.64 21.62 -5.02
N MET A 38 6.71 21.26 -4.14
CA MET A 38 6.74 21.56 -2.70
C MET A 38 7.08 20.30 -1.89
N PRO A 39 8.37 19.97 -1.69
CA PRO A 39 8.78 18.71 -1.05
C PRO A 39 8.36 18.62 0.43
N ASP A 40 8.43 19.72 1.18
CA ASP A 40 7.99 19.75 2.58
C ASP A 40 6.50 19.45 2.72
N TRP A 41 5.72 19.90 1.73
CA TRP A 41 4.30 19.62 1.65
C TRP A 41 3.99 18.24 1.07
N GLN A 42 4.90 17.57 0.37
CA GLN A 42 4.70 16.18 -0.06
C GLN A 42 4.85 15.19 1.09
N ASN A 43 5.73 15.47 2.05
CA ASN A 43 5.97 14.55 3.16
C ASN A 43 4.76 14.48 4.11
N ARG A 44 4.11 15.61 4.40
CA ARG A 44 3.00 15.65 5.37
C ARG A 44 1.76 14.82 4.95
N PRO A 45 1.27 14.87 3.71
CA PRO A 45 0.22 13.98 3.23
C PRO A 45 0.63 12.50 3.32
N ILE A 46 1.89 12.16 3.09
CA ILE A 46 2.36 10.76 3.24
C ILE A 46 2.22 10.31 4.70
N ASP A 47 2.67 11.13 5.65
CA ASP A 47 2.57 10.81 7.08
C ASP A 47 1.11 10.61 7.52
N HIS A 48 0.22 11.52 7.10
CA HIS A 48 -1.22 11.40 7.39
C HIS A 48 -1.88 10.20 6.70
N LEU A 49 -1.41 9.81 5.52
CA LEU A 49 -1.93 8.64 4.82
C LEU A 49 -1.54 7.36 5.54
N MET A 50 -0.30 7.27 6.02
CA MET A 50 0.19 6.13 6.81
C MET A 50 -0.56 6.00 8.13
N GLU A 51 -0.82 7.11 8.82
CA GLU A 51 -1.63 7.11 10.05
C GLU A 51 -3.06 6.62 9.78
N HIS A 52 -3.68 7.08 8.69
CA HIS A 52 -5.04 6.69 8.34
C HIS A 52 -5.18 5.20 7.99
N TRP A 53 -4.16 4.59 7.40
CA TRP A 53 -4.19 3.17 7.03
C TRP A 53 -3.85 2.20 8.17
N GLN A 54 -3.49 2.69 9.36
CA GLN A 54 -3.43 1.84 10.55
C GLN A 54 -4.81 1.29 10.92
N ASP A 55 -5.87 2.05 10.62
CA ASP A 55 -7.24 1.73 11.02
C ASP A 55 -8.16 1.32 9.84
N ASP A 56 -7.80 1.64 8.59
CA ASP A 56 -8.63 1.38 7.40
C ASP A 56 -7.82 0.71 6.27
N GLN A 57 -8.33 -0.42 5.76
CA GLN A 57 -7.72 -1.14 4.64
C GLN A 57 -7.77 -0.34 3.33
N VAL A 58 -6.79 -0.57 2.47
CA VAL A 58 -6.73 0.10 1.17
C VAL A 58 -7.71 -0.57 0.20
N ARG A 59 -8.84 0.11 -0.03
CA ARG A 59 -9.83 -0.36 -1.01
C ARG A 59 -9.25 -0.40 -2.43
N PRO A 60 -9.58 -1.40 -3.26
CA PRO A 60 -9.12 -1.49 -4.65
C PRO A 60 -9.42 -0.24 -5.50
N ALA A 61 -10.53 0.46 -5.23
CA ALA A 61 -10.87 1.71 -5.91
C ALA A 61 -9.83 2.82 -5.67
N LYS A 62 -9.25 2.89 -4.45
CA LYS A 62 -8.19 3.85 -4.10
C LYS A 62 -6.90 3.51 -4.87
N VAL A 63 -6.57 2.23 -4.99
CA VAL A 63 -5.43 1.76 -5.80
C VAL A 63 -5.60 2.11 -7.28
N ALA A 64 -6.76 1.80 -7.86
CA ALA A 64 -7.06 2.11 -9.26
C ALA A 64 -6.90 3.60 -9.54
N TRP A 65 -7.38 4.46 -8.64
CA TRP A 65 -7.21 5.90 -8.77
C TRP A 65 -5.73 6.31 -8.82
N VAL A 66 -4.88 5.73 -7.96
CA VAL A 66 -3.43 6.01 -7.95
C VAL A 66 -2.75 5.53 -9.22
N LEU A 67 -3.11 4.35 -9.73
CA LEU A 67 -2.57 3.80 -10.98
C LEU A 67 -2.83 4.75 -12.17
N ASP A 68 -3.98 5.42 -12.18
CA ASP A 68 -4.39 6.31 -13.27
C ASP A 68 -3.84 7.74 -13.15
N ASN A 69 -3.54 8.20 -11.93
CA ASN A 69 -3.25 9.62 -11.66
C ASN A 69 -1.81 9.90 -11.23
N VAL A 70 -1.02 8.86 -10.92
CA VAL A 70 0.30 9.00 -10.31
C VAL A 70 1.35 8.19 -11.07
N SER A 71 2.55 8.75 -11.24
CA SER A 71 3.66 8.02 -11.88
C SER A 71 4.08 6.80 -11.06
N LYS A 72 4.40 5.69 -11.74
CA LYS A 72 4.90 4.45 -11.12
C LYS A 72 6.20 4.63 -10.34
N SER A 73 6.98 5.66 -10.68
CA SER A 73 8.23 5.97 -9.98
C SER A 73 8.01 6.76 -8.69
N SER A 74 6.79 7.26 -8.44
CA SER A 74 6.53 8.17 -7.34
C SER A 74 6.53 7.45 -5.99
N PRO A 75 6.88 8.15 -4.89
CA PRO A 75 6.75 7.63 -3.53
C PRO A 75 5.33 7.20 -3.20
N LEU A 76 4.32 7.99 -3.61
CA LEU A 76 2.92 7.70 -3.32
C LEU A 76 2.47 6.40 -4.00
N TYR A 77 2.86 6.18 -5.26
CA TYR A 77 2.54 4.94 -5.97
C TYR A 77 3.09 3.73 -5.22
N LYS A 78 4.37 3.78 -4.83
CA LYS A 78 5.02 2.67 -4.11
C LYS A 78 4.32 2.39 -2.79
N LEU A 79 4.02 3.44 -2.02
CA LEU A 79 3.37 3.31 -0.72
C LEU A 79 1.98 2.66 -0.83
N VAL A 80 1.15 3.09 -1.78
CA VAL A 80 -0.21 2.56 -1.96
C VAL A 80 -0.16 1.07 -2.35
N ILE A 81 0.75 0.71 -3.26
CA ILE A 81 0.90 -0.68 -3.70
C ILE A 81 1.46 -1.56 -2.58
N ASP A 82 2.41 -1.06 -1.81
CA ASP A 82 3.01 -1.79 -0.68
C ASP A 82 1.96 -2.06 0.39
N GLN A 83 1.18 -1.04 0.78
CA GLN A 83 0.09 -1.20 1.74
C GLN A 83 -0.99 -2.16 1.23
N PHE A 84 -1.41 -2.04 -0.04
CA PHE A 84 -2.40 -2.95 -0.61
C PHE A 84 -1.90 -4.40 -0.67
N THR A 85 -0.61 -4.61 -0.96
CA THR A 85 -0.01 -5.95 -0.96
C THR A 85 0.07 -6.52 0.46
N HIS A 86 0.40 -5.68 1.44
CA HIS A 86 0.40 -6.06 2.85
C HIS A 86 -1.01 -6.47 3.31
N ASP A 87 -2.04 -5.71 2.96
CA ASP A 87 -3.43 -6.01 3.30
C ASP A 87 -3.88 -7.37 2.70
N LEU A 88 -3.51 -7.65 1.44
CA LEU A 88 -3.79 -8.92 0.78
C LEU A 88 -3.05 -10.11 1.43
N ALA A 89 -1.79 -9.92 1.79
CA ALA A 89 -0.99 -10.96 2.44
C ALA A 89 -1.56 -11.30 3.82
N TYR A 90 -1.96 -10.28 4.59
CA TYR A 90 -2.59 -10.45 5.90
C TYR A 90 -3.92 -11.21 5.80
N GLU A 91 -4.74 -10.88 4.80
CA GLU A 91 -6.00 -11.56 4.56
C GLU A 91 -5.78 -13.04 4.14
N TYR A 92 -4.80 -13.30 3.27
CA TYR A 92 -4.44 -14.66 2.84
C TYR A 92 -3.93 -15.54 4.01
N ASP A 93 -3.03 -15.00 4.84
CA ASP A 93 -2.53 -15.71 6.03
C ASP A 93 -3.64 -15.99 7.05
N TYR A 94 -4.61 -15.09 7.18
CA TYR A 94 -5.80 -15.30 8.01
C TYR A 94 -6.65 -16.48 7.51
N PHE A 95 -6.89 -16.56 6.18
CA PHE A 95 -7.64 -17.67 5.57
C PHE A 95 -6.90 -19.00 5.67
N LEU A 96 -5.58 -19.03 5.42
CA LEU A 96 -4.77 -20.24 5.60
C LEU A 96 -4.69 -20.66 7.07
N GLY A 97 -4.69 -19.72 8.01
CA GLY A 97 -4.78 -19.99 9.44
C GLY A 97 -6.10 -20.64 9.86
N GLN A 98 -7.20 -20.36 9.13
CA GLN A 98 -8.50 -21.01 9.33
C GLN A 98 -8.58 -22.40 8.69
N GLU A 99 -8.06 -22.59 7.47
CA GLU A 99 -8.04 -23.91 6.81
C GLU A 99 -7.23 -24.96 7.58
N ASN A 100 -6.18 -24.54 8.28
CA ASN A 100 -5.38 -25.42 9.14
C ASN A 100 -6.13 -25.92 10.40
N ARG A 101 -7.38 -25.48 10.67
CA ARG A 101 -8.26 -26.07 11.70
C ARG A 101 -9.31 -27.03 11.16
N GLU A 102 -9.61 -27.03 9.85
CA GLU A 102 -10.73 -27.85 9.32
C GLU A 102 -10.41 -28.69 8.07
N GLY A 103 -9.21 -28.61 7.47
CA GLY A 103 -8.95 -29.36 6.23
C GLY A 103 -7.49 -29.51 5.87
N ALA A 104 -6.69 -30.06 6.78
CA ALA A 104 -5.34 -30.52 6.43
C ALA A 104 -5.42 -31.84 5.66
N GLU A 105 -5.74 -31.77 4.37
CA GLU A 105 -5.37 -32.77 3.34
C GLU A 105 -5.97 -32.29 2.00
N GLU A 106 -5.13 -32.13 0.96
CA GLU A 106 -5.51 -32.04 -0.46
C GLU A 106 -5.46 -30.67 -1.21
N TYR A 107 -4.49 -29.78 -0.97
CA TYR A 107 -4.24 -28.65 -1.91
C TYR A 107 -2.77 -28.42 -2.34
N ASP A 108 -1.84 -29.32 -2.02
CA ASP A 108 -0.42 -29.21 -2.40
C ASP A 108 -0.12 -29.45 -3.89
N LYS A 109 -1.10 -29.88 -4.71
CA LYS A 109 -0.85 -30.23 -6.12
C LYS A 109 -1.11 -29.10 -7.12
N GLU A 110 -1.88 -28.08 -6.78
CA GLU A 110 -2.35 -27.12 -7.79
C GLU A 110 -1.51 -25.83 -7.87
N PHE A 111 -0.99 -25.32 -6.75
CA PHE A 111 -0.16 -24.10 -6.75
C PHE A 111 1.26 -24.31 -7.31
N GLY A 112 1.86 -25.49 -7.12
CA GLY A 112 3.17 -25.80 -7.70
C GLY A 112 3.19 -25.78 -9.24
N ALA A 113 2.05 -26.05 -9.87
CA ALA A 113 1.90 -26.05 -11.32
C ALA A 113 1.79 -24.63 -11.92
N LEU A 114 1.30 -23.65 -11.16
CA LEU A 114 1.14 -22.25 -11.61
C LEU A 114 2.47 -21.49 -11.64
N CYS A 115 3.33 -21.66 -10.63
CA CYS A 115 4.65 -21.03 -10.59
C CYS A 115 5.59 -21.52 -11.70
N SER A 116 5.38 -22.73 -12.23
CA SER A 116 6.18 -23.27 -13.34
C SER A 116 5.81 -22.65 -14.71
N LYS A 117 4.65 -21.99 -14.85
CA LYS A 117 4.16 -21.47 -16.14
C LYS A 117 4.44 -19.98 -16.37
N THR A 118 4.73 -19.19 -15.33
CA THR A 118 4.94 -17.74 -15.46
C THR A 118 6.40 -17.30 -15.47
N GLY A 119 7.37 -18.21 -15.38
CA GLY A 119 8.79 -17.88 -15.50
C GLY A 119 9.32 -16.94 -14.41
N PHE A 120 8.60 -16.81 -13.28
CA PHE A 120 9.02 -15.99 -12.16
C PHE A 120 9.92 -16.83 -11.24
N SER A 121 11.22 -16.83 -11.53
CA SER A 121 12.23 -17.46 -10.68
C SER A 121 12.48 -16.58 -9.46
N VAL A 122 11.88 -16.93 -8.32
CA VAL A 122 12.30 -16.38 -7.02
C VAL A 122 13.58 -17.10 -6.60
N ASN A 123 14.72 -16.40 -6.71
CA ASN A 123 15.97 -16.87 -6.12
C ASN A 123 15.83 -16.82 -4.58
N THR A 124 15.51 -17.95 -3.96
CA THR A 124 15.61 -18.16 -2.51
C THR A 124 17.06 -18.51 -2.14
N SER A 125 17.99 -17.58 -2.36
CA SER A 125 19.35 -17.70 -1.84
C SER A 125 19.49 -16.83 -0.60
N GLY A 126 19.10 -17.38 0.56
CA GLY A 126 19.21 -16.66 1.82
C GLY A 126 18.88 -17.44 3.10
N LEU A 127 18.78 -18.77 3.09
CA LEU A 127 18.69 -19.55 4.33
C LEU A 127 19.70 -20.70 4.29
N GLY A 128 20.92 -20.35 4.69
CA GLY A 128 21.95 -21.33 4.97
C GLY A 128 22.82 -20.81 6.09
N ARG A 129 22.56 -21.28 7.32
CA ARG A 129 23.63 -21.80 8.19
C ARG A 129 23.04 -22.86 9.14
N PRO A 130 23.60 -24.07 9.14
CA PRO A 130 23.21 -25.16 10.02
C PRO A 130 23.85 -25.01 11.42
N LEU A 131 23.13 -25.52 12.42
CA LEU A 131 23.64 -25.86 13.75
C LEU A 131 24.64 -27.03 13.64
N SER A 132 25.87 -26.84 14.10
CA SER A 132 26.65 -27.82 14.91
C SER A 132 28.07 -27.33 15.20
N SER A 133 28.43 -27.17 16.47
CA SER A 133 29.42 -27.98 17.17
C SER A 133 29.34 -27.71 18.66
#